data_AF-A0A842VSG0-F1
#
_entry.id   AF-A0A842VSG0-F1
#
_cell.length_a   1.000
_cell.length_b   1.000
_cell.length_c   1.000
_cell.angle_alpha   90.00
_cell.angle_beta   90.00
_cell.angle_gamma   90.00
#
_symmetry.space_group_name_H-M   'P 1'
#
loop_
_entity.id
_entity.type
_entity.pdbx_description
1 polymer ?
#
loop_
_entity_poly.entity_id
_entity_poly.type
_entity_poly.pdbx_seq_one_letter_code
_entity_poly.pdbx_strand_id
1 'polypeptide(L)'
;MMRVIGHAVHGEWCGSRVFPIRCRYCDKSIYLFTCNCGCSVLFDDLGVPWPKHLCAEYLIDKFGFSRSQIDSLVNKRAEELGLEIPEIDHLFQEKIVQKKSWDDPIKKINPEENGKKDVVGMIREIVDGINPYKKLCVQRGSIAESQLGKIIPAIVKQITIHAGMTGESQIESYTFWISSDTEISNEIHRGDIVSAKLKSFSVLGCDIFWLADSMSILD
;
A
#
# COMPACT_ATOMS: atom_id res chain seq x y z
N MET A 1 -27.96 -5.58 20.58
CA MET A 1 -26.51 -5.83 20.46
C MET A 1 -26.19 -5.93 18.97
N MET A 2 -25.72 -4.85 18.34
CA MET A 2 -25.41 -4.82 16.90
C MET A 2 -24.07 -5.54 16.67
N ARG A 3 -24.10 -6.67 15.97
CA ARG A 3 -22.88 -7.30 15.43
C ARG A 3 -22.39 -6.45 14.27
N VAL A 4 -21.25 -5.78 14.44
CA VAL A 4 -20.50 -5.21 13.31
C VAL A 4 -19.93 -6.40 12.54
N ILE A 5 -20.53 -6.73 11.39
CA ILE A 5 -19.98 -7.72 10.47
C ILE A 5 -18.87 -6.98 9.71
N GLY A 6 -17.65 -6.99 10.25
CA GLY A 6 -16.48 -6.58 9.50
C GLY A 6 -16.30 -7.54 8.33
N HIS A 7 -16.47 -7.06 7.10
CA HIS A 7 -16.14 -7.85 5.92
C HIS A 7 -14.65 -8.17 5.95
N ALA A 8 -14.29 -9.45 5.87
CA ALA A 8 -12.90 -9.86 5.79
C ALA A 8 -12.29 -9.25 4.51
N VAL A 9 -11.31 -8.36 4.68
CA VAL A 9 -10.60 -7.70 3.56
C VAL A 9 -9.81 -8.72 2.73
N HIS A 10 -9.53 -9.89 3.30
CA HIS A 10 -8.86 -11.01 2.63
C HIS A 10 -9.65 -12.31 2.86
N GLY A 11 -9.85 -13.07 1.79
CA GLY A 11 -10.41 -14.42 1.83
C GLY A 11 -9.49 -15.44 1.16
N GLU A 12 -9.97 -16.67 0.99
CA GLU A 12 -9.24 -17.77 0.32
C GLU A 12 -8.74 -17.40 -1.09
N TRP A 13 -9.45 -16.47 -1.75
CA TRP A 13 -9.11 -15.93 -3.07
C TRP A 13 -7.83 -15.08 -3.11
N CYS A 14 -7.33 -14.62 -1.96
CA CYS A 14 -6.19 -13.70 -1.89
C CYS A 14 -4.82 -14.42 -1.99
N GLY A 15 -4.82 -15.76 -2.09
CA GLY A 15 -3.60 -16.56 -2.19
C GLY A 15 -2.67 -16.37 -0.99
N SER A 16 -3.25 -16.19 0.21
CA SER A 16 -2.49 -15.92 1.42
C SER A 16 -1.59 -17.10 1.79
N ARG A 17 -0.40 -16.79 2.30
CA ARG A 17 0.57 -17.76 2.80
C ARG A 17 1.12 -17.28 4.12
N VAL A 18 1.43 -18.25 4.98
CA VAL A 18 2.07 -18.00 6.26
C VAL A 18 3.35 -18.80 6.33
N PHE A 19 4.45 -18.16 6.72
CA PHE A 19 5.76 -18.77 6.82
C PHE A 19 6.32 -18.58 8.23
N PRO A 20 6.86 -19.63 8.88
CA PRO A 20 7.64 -19.44 10.09
C PRO A 20 8.95 -18.72 9.73
N ILE A 21 9.27 -17.65 10.45
CA ILE A 21 10.49 -16.86 10.28
C ILE A 21 11.08 -16.50 11.65
N ARG A 22 12.30 -15.95 11.67
CA ARG A 22 12.87 -15.31 12.87
C ARG A 22 12.79 -13.79 12.74
N CYS A 23 12.37 -13.12 13.80
CA CYS A 23 12.35 -11.66 13.82
C CYS A 23 13.77 -11.12 13.70
N ARG A 24 14.04 -10.28 12.70
CA ARG A 24 15.38 -9.71 12.47
C ARG A 24 15.89 -8.77 13.59
N TYR A 25 15.03 -8.40 14.53
CA TYR A 25 15.35 -7.44 15.60
C TYR A 25 15.46 -8.11 16.97
N CYS A 26 14.51 -8.99 17.33
CA CYS A 26 14.52 -9.69 18.63
C CYS A 26 14.84 -11.19 18.55
N ASP A 27 15.07 -11.73 17.35
CA ASP A 27 15.44 -13.13 17.08
C ASP A 27 14.41 -14.21 17.52
N LYS A 28 13.23 -13.79 17.99
CA LYS A 28 12.08 -14.67 18.30
C LYS A 28 11.57 -15.38 17.04
N SER A 29 11.14 -16.64 17.20
CA SER A 29 10.40 -17.37 16.17
C SER A 29 8.98 -16.83 16.06
N ILE A 30 8.59 -16.40 14.87
CA ILE A 30 7.31 -15.75 14.57
C ILE A 30 6.78 -16.26 13.22
N TYR A 31 5.64 -15.75 12.78
CA TYR A 31 5.03 -16.11 11.52
C TYR A 31 4.80 -14.87 10.64
N LEU A 32 5.26 -14.92 9.39
CA LEU A 32 4.97 -13.92 8.37
C LEU A 32 3.77 -14.36 7.55
N PHE A 33 2.66 -13.65 7.68
CA PHE A 33 1.56 -13.68 6.73
C PHE A 33 1.83 -12.74 5.57
N THR A 34 1.64 -13.21 4.35
CA THR A 34 1.66 -12.39 3.13
C THR A 34 0.54 -12.80 2.20
N CYS A 35 0.03 -11.88 1.39
CA CYS A 35 -0.97 -12.18 0.37
C CYS A 35 -0.63 -11.55 -0.99
N ASN A 36 -1.33 -11.97 -2.05
CA ASN A 36 -1.10 -11.47 -3.41
C ASN A 36 -1.45 -9.99 -3.57
N CYS A 37 -2.30 -9.43 -2.69
CA CYS A 37 -2.57 -7.99 -2.65
C CYS A 37 -1.40 -7.16 -2.09
N GLY A 38 -0.30 -7.80 -1.69
CA GLY A 38 0.90 -7.12 -1.16
C GLY A 38 0.82 -6.78 0.33
N CYS A 39 -0.22 -7.25 1.04
CA CYS A 39 -0.29 -7.09 2.49
C CYS A 39 0.66 -8.07 3.17
N SER A 40 1.36 -7.60 4.20
CA SER A 40 2.18 -8.44 5.07
C SER A 40 1.93 -8.11 6.53
N VAL A 41 1.86 -9.14 7.37
CA VAL A 41 1.62 -9.02 8.82
C VAL A 41 2.48 -10.06 9.53
N LEU A 42 3.08 -9.68 10.64
CA LEU A 42 3.83 -10.60 11.51
C LEU A 42 2.94 -11.02 12.69
N PHE A 43 2.97 -12.31 13.04
CA PHE A 43 2.24 -12.91 14.15
C PHE A 43 3.19 -13.67 15.08
N ASP A 44 2.96 -13.64 16.38
CA ASP A 44 3.71 -14.47 17.33
C ASP A 44 3.32 -15.94 17.21
N ASP A 45 2.02 -16.20 16.99
CA ASP A 45 1.47 -17.54 16.89
C ASP A 45 0.30 -17.62 15.90
N LEU A 46 0.00 -18.84 15.44
CA LEU A 46 -1.11 -19.13 14.54
C LEU A 46 -2.31 -19.67 15.31
N GLY A 47 -3.44 -18.98 15.20
CA GLY A 47 -4.68 -19.35 15.87
C GLY A 47 -5.34 -18.14 16.49
N VAL A 48 -6.67 -18.15 16.59
CA VAL A 48 -7.45 -17.06 17.19
C VAL A 48 -6.96 -16.80 18.62
N PRO A 49 -6.59 -15.56 19.00
CA PRO A 49 -6.94 -14.27 18.38
C PRO A 49 -6.01 -13.73 17.27
N TRP A 50 -5.11 -14.55 16.71
CA TRP A 50 -4.06 -14.16 15.75
C TRP A 50 -3.16 -13.07 16.35
N PRO A 51 -2.37 -13.41 17.37
CA PRO A 51 -1.54 -12.44 18.09
C PRO A 51 -0.49 -11.85 17.16
N LYS A 52 -0.58 -10.54 16.87
CA LYS A 52 0.40 -9.83 16.03
C LYS A 52 1.73 -9.73 16.77
N HIS A 53 2.82 -9.98 16.05
CA HIS A 53 4.16 -9.82 16.59
C HIS A 53 4.54 -8.33 16.67
N LEU A 54 4.89 -7.88 17.88
CA LEU A 54 5.21 -6.48 18.16
C LEU A 54 6.59 -6.36 18.75
N CYS A 55 7.58 -6.37 17.86
CA CYS A 55 8.96 -6.24 18.28
C CYS A 55 9.25 -4.84 18.82
N ALA A 56 9.57 -4.74 20.11
CA ALA A 56 9.97 -3.49 20.74
C ALA A 56 11.25 -2.92 20.10
N GLU A 57 12.20 -3.78 19.76
CA GLU A 57 13.48 -3.43 19.15
C GLU A 57 13.28 -2.83 17.74
N TYR A 58 12.28 -3.33 16.98
CA TYR A 58 11.85 -2.72 15.72
C TYR A 58 11.29 -1.31 15.93
N LEU A 59 10.46 -1.13 16.96
CA LEU A 59 9.84 0.15 17.26
C LEU A 59 10.87 1.20 17.71
N ILE A 60 11.88 0.78 18.47
CA ILE A 60 13.02 1.62 18.86
C ILE A 60 13.83 1.99 17.61
N ASP A 61 14.25 1.02 16.79
CA ASP A 61 15.10 1.23 15.60
C ASP A 61 14.42 2.12 14.55
N LYS A 62 13.13 1.90 14.25
CA LYS A 62 12.44 2.60 13.16
C LYS A 62 11.75 3.89 13.53
N PHE A 63 11.26 4.00 14.75
CA PHE A 63 10.44 5.14 15.14
C PHE A 63 11.04 5.94 16.30
N GLY A 64 12.18 5.53 16.84
CA GLY A 64 12.85 6.24 17.93
C GLY A 64 12.06 6.24 19.23
N PHE A 65 11.15 5.27 19.42
CA PHE A 65 10.46 5.13 20.69
C PHE A 65 11.43 4.71 21.79
N SER A 66 11.22 5.25 23.00
CA SER A 66 11.86 4.73 24.21
C SER A 66 11.14 3.48 24.70
N ARG A 67 11.84 2.65 25.49
CA ARG A 67 11.26 1.43 26.06
C ARG A 67 10.02 1.72 26.91
N SER A 68 10.06 2.76 27.73
CA SER A 68 8.93 3.17 28.58
C SER A 68 7.70 3.60 27.77
N GLN A 69 7.89 4.21 26.58
CA GLN A 69 6.78 4.52 25.68
C GLN A 69 6.15 3.25 25.11
N ILE A 70 6.96 2.27 24.75
CA ILE A 70 6.48 0.98 24.24
C ILE A 70 5.71 0.25 25.35
N ASP A 71 6.28 0.16 26.56
CA ASP A 71 5.64 -0.48 27.71
C ASP A 71 4.31 0.21 28.07
N SER A 72 4.27 1.55 28.03
CA SER A 72 3.04 2.32 28.26
C SER A 72 1.96 2.04 27.21
N LEU A 73 2.34 1.93 25.94
CA LEU A 73 1.40 1.54 24.88
C LEU A 73 0.84 0.14 25.15
N VAL A 74 1.70 -0.81 25.53
CA VAL A 74 1.31 -2.22 25.74
C VAL A 74 0.31 -2.31 26.88
N ASN A 75 0.64 -1.68 28.01
CA ASN A 75 -0.20 -1.68 29.20
C ASN A 75 -1.57 -1.06 28.92
N LYS A 76 -1.61 0.10 28.25
CA LYS A 76 -2.87 0.76 27.88
C LYS A 76 -3.76 -0.15 27.04
N ARG A 77 -3.19 -0.95 26.13
CA ARG A 77 -3.97 -1.82 25.26
C ARG A 77 -4.41 -3.11 25.96
N ALA A 78 -3.62 -3.63 26.88
CA ALA A 78 -4.04 -4.71 27.78
C ALA A 78 -5.29 -4.31 28.57
N GLU A 79 -5.26 -3.12 29.16
CA GLU A 79 -6.39 -2.54 29.90
C GLU A 79 -7.64 -2.39 29.03
N GLU A 80 -7.52 -1.84 27.81
CA GLU A 80 -8.65 -1.70 26.88
C GLU A 80 -9.31 -3.04 26.51
N LEU A 81 -8.52 -4.12 26.46
CA LEU A 81 -8.99 -5.45 26.08
C LEU A 81 -9.43 -6.28 27.30
N GLY A 82 -9.27 -5.78 28.52
CA GLY A 82 -9.54 -6.53 29.75
C GLY A 82 -8.67 -7.79 29.87
N LEU A 83 -7.46 -7.75 29.31
CA LEU A 83 -6.51 -8.87 29.34
C LEU A 83 -5.50 -8.60 30.46
N GLU A 84 -5.30 -9.58 31.34
CA GLU A 84 -4.16 -9.56 32.25
C GLU A 84 -2.91 -9.49 31.39
N ILE A 85 -2.07 -8.46 31.58
CA ILE A 85 -0.84 -8.24 30.80
C ILE A 85 0.00 -9.52 30.91
N PRO A 86 0.07 -10.38 29.87
CA PRO A 86 1.14 -11.35 29.82
C PRO A 86 2.42 -10.54 29.57
N GLU A 87 3.58 -11.04 30.02
CA GLU A 87 4.86 -10.49 29.57
C GLU A 87 4.78 -10.22 28.06
N ILE A 88 4.95 -8.93 27.74
CA ILE A 88 4.65 -8.25 26.47
C ILE A 88 4.80 -9.18 25.26
N ASP A 89 3.70 -9.53 24.59
CA ASP A 89 3.73 -9.91 23.17
C ASP A 89 2.37 -9.78 22.44
N HIS A 90 1.21 -10.03 23.07
CA HIS A 90 0.01 -10.34 22.26
C HIS A 90 -1.05 -9.24 22.06
N LEU A 91 -0.76 -7.99 22.41
CA LEU A 91 -1.82 -7.03 22.69
C LEU A 91 -1.88 -5.81 21.78
N PHE A 92 -1.80 -5.89 20.44
CA PHE A 92 -2.31 -4.77 19.63
C PHE A 92 -2.88 -5.20 18.30
N GLN A 93 -4.20 -5.03 18.14
CA GLN A 93 -4.86 -5.18 16.85
C GLN A 93 -5.68 -3.97 16.39
N GLU A 94 -6.08 -2.96 17.20
CA GLU A 94 -7.09 -2.00 16.68
C GLU A 94 -6.91 -0.48 16.92
N LYS A 95 -5.86 0.04 17.58
CA LYS A 95 -5.77 1.50 17.82
C LYS A 95 -4.46 2.23 17.52
N ILE A 96 -3.45 1.58 16.93
CA ILE A 96 -2.34 2.34 16.28
C ILE A 96 -2.84 3.06 15.01
N VAL A 97 -4.05 2.76 14.54
CA VAL A 97 -4.76 3.47 13.46
C VAL A 97 -5.66 4.61 13.98
N GLN A 98 -5.73 4.87 15.29
CA GLN A 98 -6.13 6.20 15.75
C GLN A 98 -4.90 7.12 15.72
N LYS A 99 -4.43 7.39 14.50
CA LYS A 99 -3.70 8.62 14.21
C LYS A 99 -4.51 9.73 14.91
N LYS A 100 -3.90 10.45 15.86
CA LYS A 100 -4.28 11.85 16.05
C LYS A 100 -4.39 12.42 14.64
N SER A 101 -5.53 13.04 14.32
CA SER A 101 -5.84 13.66 13.04
C SER A 101 -4.90 14.82 12.72
N TRP A 102 -3.61 14.52 12.56
CA TRP A 102 -2.85 15.22 11.57
C TRP A 102 -3.51 14.76 10.28
N ASP A 103 -4.32 15.63 9.67
CA ASP A 103 -4.77 15.43 8.30
C ASP A 103 -3.54 14.99 7.52
N ASP A 104 -3.57 13.76 6.99
CA ASP A 104 -2.44 13.23 6.25
C ASP A 104 -2.14 14.27 5.16
N PRO A 105 -0.96 14.92 5.19
CA PRO A 105 -0.68 16.03 4.30
C PRO A 105 -0.66 15.58 2.84
N ILE A 106 -0.63 14.26 2.60
CA ILE A 106 -0.69 13.64 1.30
C ILE A 106 -1.87 12.67 1.24
N LYS A 107 -2.85 12.97 0.41
CA LYS A 107 -4.01 12.13 0.11
C LYS A 107 -3.76 11.34 -1.16
N LYS A 108 -3.73 10.00 -1.06
CA LYS A 108 -3.64 9.14 -2.25
C LYS A 108 -4.95 9.20 -3.03
N ILE A 109 -4.86 9.49 -4.34
CA ILE A 109 -6.00 9.50 -5.24
C ILE A 109 -6.03 8.21 -6.05
N ASN A 110 -6.98 7.34 -5.73
CA ASN A 110 -7.22 6.11 -6.49
C ASN A 110 -8.08 6.41 -7.72
N PRO A 111 -7.95 5.62 -8.80
CA PRO A 111 -8.81 5.73 -9.95
C PRO A 111 -10.25 5.30 -9.65
N GLU A 112 -11.19 6.03 -10.26
CA GLU A 112 -12.60 5.69 -10.31
C GLU A 112 -12.93 5.05 -11.68
N GLU A 113 -14.04 4.31 -11.77
CA GLU A 113 -14.44 3.68 -13.02
C GLU A 113 -14.72 4.73 -14.11
N ASN A 114 -14.12 4.56 -15.30
CA ASN A 114 -14.16 5.54 -16.41
C ASN A 114 -13.66 6.95 -16.06
N GLY A 115 -12.93 7.10 -14.96
CA GLY A 115 -12.28 8.33 -14.54
C GLY A 115 -11.30 8.86 -15.58
N LYS A 116 -11.29 10.18 -15.72
CA LYS A 116 -10.26 10.94 -16.44
C LYS A 116 -9.78 12.07 -15.56
N LYS A 117 -8.48 12.35 -15.58
CA LYS A 117 -7.88 13.43 -14.79
C LYS A 117 -6.74 14.06 -15.56
N ASP A 118 -6.76 15.38 -15.66
CA ASP A 118 -5.60 16.16 -16.06
C ASP A 118 -4.91 16.62 -14.77
N VAL A 119 -3.65 16.22 -14.58
CA VAL A 119 -2.92 16.47 -13.34
C VAL A 119 -1.59 17.13 -13.65
N VAL A 120 -1.22 18.11 -12.82
CA VAL A 120 0.10 18.74 -12.82
C VAL A 120 0.73 18.49 -11.47
N GLY A 121 1.94 17.94 -11.46
CA GLY A 121 2.61 17.60 -10.21
C GLY A 121 4.09 17.30 -10.37
N MET A 122 4.78 17.23 -9.24
CA MET A 122 6.20 16.90 -9.19
C MET A 122 6.39 15.38 -9.12
N ILE A 123 7.27 14.83 -9.94
CA ILE A 123 7.63 13.40 -9.88
C ILE A 123 8.36 13.09 -8.58
N ARG A 124 7.85 12.11 -7.83
CA ARG A 124 8.43 11.65 -6.56
C ARG A 124 9.06 10.28 -6.66
N GLU A 125 8.55 9.42 -7.52
CA GLU A 125 9.03 8.06 -7.72
C GLU A 125 8.86 7.66 -9.19
N ILE A 126 9.87 6.94 -9.69
CA ILE A 126 9.89 6.32 -11.01
C ILE A 126 10.30 4.85 -10.78
N VAL A 127 9.49 3.92 -11.27
CA VAL A 127 9.82 2.49 -11.26
C VAL A 127 9.74 1.96 -12.67
N ASP A 128 10.90 1.68 -13.26
CA ASP A 128 11.02 1.11 -14.59
C ASP A 128 10.76 -0.41 -14.60
N GLY A 129 10.51 -0.96 -15.78
CA GLY A 129 10.53 -2.42 -15.96
C GLY A 129 9.34 -3.16 -15.36
N ILE A 130 8.23 -2.47 -15.06
CA ILE A 130 7.06 -3.09 -14.43
C ILE A 130 6.38 -4.01 -15.43
N ASN A 131 6.18 -5.27 -15.01
CA ASN A 131 5.35 -6.23 -15.72
C ASN A 131 3.89 -6.10 -15.22
N PRO A 132 2.95 -5.59 -16.04
CA PRO A 132 1.56 -5.35 -15.61
C PRO A 132 0.85 -6.62 -15.15
N TYR A 133 1.10 -7.75 -15.83
CA TYR A 133 0.48 -9.04 -15.51
C TYR A 133 0.87 -9.50 -14.10
N LYS A 134 2.14 -9.39 -13.74
CA LYS A 134 2.61 -9.73 -12.38
C LYS A 134 2.05 -8.76 -11.34
N LYS A 135 2.06 -7.46 -11.64
CA LYS A 135 1.62 -6.40 -10.71
C LYS A 135 0.13 -6.52 -10.37
N LEU A 136 -0.69 -6.91 -11.35
CA LEU A 136 -2.14 -7.12 -11.20
C LEU A 136 -2.53 -8.56 -10.87
N CYS A 137 -1.54 -9.45 -10.65
CA CYS A 137 -1.78 -10.87 -10.40
C CYS A 137 -2.64 -11.57 -11.48
N VAL A 138 -2.50 -11.16 -12.74
CA VAL A 138 -3.24 -11.74 -13.87
C VAL A 138 -2.71 -13.13 -14.20
N GLN A 139 -3.60 -14.12 -14.18
CA GLN A 139 -3.26 -15.50 -14.52
C GLN A 139 -3.18 -15.70 -16.03
N ARG A 140 -2.23 -16.53 -16.48
CA ARG A 140 -2.11 -16.93 -17.89
C ARG A 140 -3.35 -17.69 -18.37
N GLY A 141 -3.77 -17.41 -19.61
CA GLY A 141 -4.97 -17.95 -20.25
C GLY A 141 -6.28 -17.32 -19.79
N SER A 142 -6.25 -16.36 -18.87
CA SER A 142 -7.46 -15.71 -18.36
C SER A 142 -8.02 -14.67 -19.34
N ILE A 143 -9.31 -14.37 -19.21
CA ILE A 143 -9.95 -13.25 -19.94
C ILE A 143 -9.24 -11.92 -19.60
N ALA A 144 -8.82 -11.77 -18.34
CA ALA A 144 -8.05 -10.61 -17.87
C ALA A 144 -6.73 -10.43 -18.64
N GLU A 145 -6.02 -11.52 -18.96
CA GLU A 145 -4.79 -11.46 -19.76
C GLU A 145 -5.06 -10.90 -21.16
N SER A 146 -6.13 -11.38 -21.81
CA SER A 146 -6.53 -10.91 -23.15
C SER A 146 -6.98 -9.45 -23.14
N GLN A 147 -7.71 -9.02 -22.11
CA GLN A 147 -8.11 -7.62 -21.95
C GLN A 147 -6.90 -6.71 -21.69
N LEU A 148 -6.05 -7.09 -20.74
CA LEU A 148 -4.88 -6.31 -20.37
C LEU A 148 -3.92 -6.17 -21.54
N GLY A 149 -3.68 -7.23 -22.32
CA GLY A 149 -2.82 -7.16 -23.51
C GLY A 149 -3.31 -6.22 -24.61
N LYS A 150 -4.61 -5.90 -24.66
CA LYS A 150 -5.16 -4.89 -25.58
C LYS A 150 -4.97 -3.46 -25.08
N ILE A 151 -4.87 -3.28 -23.76
CA ILE A 151 -4.71 -1.98 -23.12
C ILE A 151 -3.22 -1.63 -22.99
N ILE A 152 -2.40 -2.61 -22.60
CA ILE A 152 -0.98 -2.44 -22.30
C ILE A 152 -0.22 -3.64 -22.90
N PRO A 153 0.33 -3.51 -24.11
CA PRO A 153 0.96 -4.64 -24.79
C PRO A 153 2.37 -4.98 -24.27
N ALA A 154 2.96 -4.14 -23.43
CA ALA A 154 4.37 -4.21 -23.08
C ALA A 154 4.68 -3.91 -21.60
N ILE A 155 5.98 -3.89 -21.29
CA ILE A 155 6.52 -3.40 -20.02
C ILE A 155 6.17 -1.92 -19.87
N VAL A 156 5.81 -1.50 -18.65
CA VAL A 156 5.45 -0.12 -18.33
C VAL A 156 6.43 0.50 -17.33
N LYS A 157 6.43 1.83 -17.28
CA LYS A 157 7.01 2.60 -16.17
C LYS A 157 5.88 2.99 -15.22
N GLN A 158 6.10 2.85 -13.91
CA GLN A 158 5.19 3.39 -12.90
C GLN A 158 5.72 4.72 -12.39
N ILE A 159 4.88 5.76 -12.43
CA ILE A 159 5.20 7.10 -11.97
C ILE A 159 4.28 7.45 -10.80
N THR A 160 4.86 8.02 -9.75
CA THR A 160 4.11 8.68 -8.68
C THR A 160 4.41 10.17 -8.70
N ILE A 161 3.38 10.99 -8.84
CA ILE A 161 3.48 12.46 -8.73
C ILE A 161 2.72 12.97 -7.52
N HIS A 162 3.20 14.07 -6.95
CA HIS A 162 2.47 14.85 -5.98
C HIS A 162 1.95 16.12 -6.65
N ALA A 163 0.63 16.28 -6.67
CA ALA A 163 -0.11 17.42 -7.22
C ALA A 163 -0.68 18.28 -6.08
N GLY A 164 -0.79 19.58 -6.31
CA GLY A 164 -1.25 20.57 -5.34
C GLY A 164 -0.37 21.81 -5.32
N MET A 165 -0.95 22.95 -4.95
CA MET A 165 -0.21 24.22 -4.87
C MET A 165 0.56 24.32 -3.56
N THR A 166 1.70 25.03 -3.59
CA THR A 166 2.43 25.36 -2.37
C THR A 166 1.52 26.23 -1.48
N GLY A 167 1.04 25.67 -0.35
CA GLY A 167 0.13 26.33 0.58
C GLY A 167 -1.24 25.68 0.73
N GLU A 168 -1.58 24.70 -0.11
CA GLU A 168 -2.78 23.88 0.12
C GLU A 168 -2.56 22.95 1.33
N SER A 169 -3.63 22.72 2.09
CA SER A 169 -3.59 21.89 3.30
C SER A 169 -3.44 20.39 3.00
N GLN A 170 -3.71 19.97 1.75
CA GLN A 170 -3.58 18.59 1.31
C GLN A 170 -2.94 18.53 -0.08
N ILE A 171 -1.89 17.73 -0.18
CA ILE A 171 -1.23 17.35 -1.42
C ILE A 171 -1.89 16.08 -1.93
N GLU A 172 -2.24 16.01 -3.21
CA GLU A 172 -2.78 14.81 -3.82
C GLU A 172 -1.65 13.95 -4.42
N SER A 173 -1.65 12.65 -4.14
CA SER A 173 -0.68 11.71 -4.71
C SER A 173 -1.34 10.82 -5.74
N TYR A 174 -0.82 10.86 -6.96
CA TYR A 174 -1.28 10.04 -8.08
C TYR A 174 -0.20 9.04 -8.45
N THR A 175 -0.58 7.77 -8.59
CA THR A 175 0.29 6.70 -9.09
C THR A 175 -0.33 6.12 -10.35
N PHE A 176 0.40 6.15 -11.45
CA PHE A 176 -0.07 5.74 -12.77
C PHE A 176 1.02 5.05 -13.57
N TRP A 177 0.63 4.38 -14.64
CA TRP A 177 1.55 3.75 -15.57
C TRP A 177 1.70 4.55 -16.85
N ILE A 178 2.88 4.44 -17.45
CA ILE A 178 3.21 4.96 -18.76
C ILE A 178 3.63 3.77 -19.61
N SER A 179 2.95 3.57 -20.74
CA SER A 179 3.30 2.52 -21.69
C SER A 179 4.39 3.02 -22.65
N SER A 180 5.06 2.09 -23.32
CA SER A 180 6.16 2.43 -24.24
C SER A 180 5.73 3.29 -25.44
N ASP A 181 4.45 3.27 -25.77
CA ASP A 181 3.80 4.03 -26.83
C ASP A 181 3.24 5.38 -26.37
N THR A 182 3.25 5.69 -25.07
CA THR A 182 2.90 7.03 -24.59
C THR A 182 3.96 8.02 -25.06
N GLU A 183 3.53 9.09 -25.72
CA GLU A 183 4.41 10.19 -26.11
C GLU A 183 4.96 10.89 -24.84
N ILE A 184 6.28 10.84 -24.67
CA ILE A 184 7.01 11.61 -23.65
C ILE A 184 7.98 12.52 -24.40
N SER A 185 7.86 13.83 -24.22
CA SER A 185 8.67 14.80 -24.96
C SER A 185 10.16 14.72 -24.64
N ASN A 186 10.52 14.30 -23.42
CA ASN A 186 11.89 14.31 -22.89
C ASN A 186 12.10 13.16 -21.89
N GLU A 187 13.36 12.89 -21.53
CA GLU A 187 13.68 11.98 -20.43
C GLU A 187 13.22 12.57 -19.10
N ILE A 188 12.50 11.75 -18.32
CA ILE A 188 11.87 12.17 -17.07
C ILE A 188 12.73 11.79 -15.87
N HIS A 189 12.84 12.72 -14.93
CA HIS A 189 13.62 12.58 -13.72
C HIS A 189 12.77 12.86 -12.49
N ARG A 190 13.22 12.34 -11.35
CA ARG A 190 12.61 12.67 -10.06
C ARG A 190 12.85 14.16 -9.77
N GLY A 191 11.79 14.87 -9.38
CA GLY A 191 11.81 16.31 -9.15
C GLY A 191 11.27 17.13 -10.31
N ASP A 192 11.16 16.56 -11.51
CA ASP A 192 10.56 17.23 -12.65
C ASP A 192 9.08 17.52 -12.38
N ILE A 193 8.62 18.67 -12.85
CA ILE A 193 7.20 19.02 -12.86
C ILE A 193 6.64 18.52 -14.19
N VAL A 194 5.57 17.73 -14.11
CA VAL A 194 4.93 17.16 -15.30
C VAL A 194 3.45 17.47 -15.33
N SER A 195 2.92 17.61 -16.54
CA SER A 195 1.50 17.56 -16.83
C SER A 195 1.17 16.19 -17.45
N ALA A 196 0.21 15.48 -16.87
CA ALA A 196 -0.22 14.16 -17.36
C ALA A 196 -1.74 14.12 -17.54
N LYS A 197 -2.18 13.51 -18.65
CA LYS A 197 -3.60 13.16 -18.87
C LYS A 197 -3.80 11.70 -18.52
N LEU A 198 -4.49 11.45 -17.41
CA LEU A 198 -4.73 10.12 -16.87
C LEU A 198 -6.11 9.62 -17.25
N LYS A 199 -6.17 8.34 -17.60
CA LYS A 199 -7.41 7.61 -17.85
C LYS A 199 -7.41 6.33 -17.02
N SER A 200 -8.54 6.02 -16.39
CA SER A 200 -8.65 4.80 -15.61
C SER A 200 -9.00 3.62 -16.50
N PHE A 201 -8.46 2.47 -16.15
CA PHE A 201 -8.75 1.21 -16.81
C PHE A 201 -9.09 0.15 -15.76
N SER A 202 -10.12 -0.63 -16.07
CA SER A 202 -10.49 -1.81 -15.30
C SER A 202 -10.22 -3.06 -16.14
N VAL A 203 -9.67 -4.07 -15.48
CA VAL A 203 -9.52 -5.42 -16.04
C VAL A 203 -10.34 -6.34 -15.17
N LEU A 204 -11.08 -7.27 -15.78
CA LEU A 204 -12.00 -8.14 -15.05
C LEU A 204 -11.26 -8.92 -13.96
N GLY A 205 -11.67 -8.74 -12.70
CA GLY A 205 -11.06 -9.39 -11.54
C GLY A 205 -9.77 -8.75 -11.02
N CYS A 206 -9.42 -7.56 -11.53
CA CYS A 206 -8.29 -6.76 -11.06
C CYS A 206 -8.75 -5.40 -10.52
N ASP A 207 -7.89 -4.75 -9.73
CA ASP A 207 -8.09 -3.38 -9.31
C ASP A 207 -8.03 -2.41 -10.50
N ILE A 208 -8.77 -1.29 -10.39
CA ILE A 208 -8.72 -0.19 -11.34
C ILE A 208 -7.35 0.51 -11.19
N PHE A 209 -6.73 0.87 -12.31
CA PHE A 209 -5.44 1.59 -12.32
C PHE A 209 -5.51 2.81 -13.25
N TRP A 210 -4.61 3.77 -13.01
CA TRP A 210 -4.39 4.91 -13.91
C TRP A 210 -3.36 4.56 -14.98
N LEU A 211 -3.67 4.89 -16.24
CA LEU A 211 -2.73 4.90 -17.35
C LEU A 211 -2.65 6.32 -17.90
N ALA A 212 -1.43 6.79 -18.22
CA ALA A 212 -1.25 8.08 -18.86
C ALA A 212 -1.52 7.96 -20.37
N ASP A 213 -2.48 8.74 -20.87
CA ASP A 213 -2.71 8.91 -22.30
C ASP A 213 -1.61 9.81 -22.92
N SER A 214 -1.12 10.80 -22.16
CA SER A 214 0.00 11.68 -22.56
C SER A 214 0.69 12.27 -21.33
N MET A 215 1.97 12.60 -21.45
CA MET A 215 2.72 13.30 -20.40
C MET A 215 3.79 14.23 -20.99
N SER A 216 3.90 15.44 -20.44
CA SER A 216 4.91 16.42 -20.81
C SER A 216 5.58 17.02 -19.58
N ILE A 217 6.89 17.25 -19.66
CA ILE A 217 7.63 18.04 -18.66
C ILE A 217 7.25 19.51 -18.83
N LEU A 218 7.05 20.21 -17.72
CA LEU A 218 6.84 21.66 -17.66
C LEU A 218 8.15 22.30 -17.21
N ASP A 219 8.73 23.12 -18.08
CA ASP A 219 9.93 23.92 -17.81
C ASP A 219 9.62 25.19 -17.01
#